data_AF-A0A413IDK7-F1
#
_entry.id   AF-A0A413IDK7-F1
#
_cell.length_a   1.000
_cell.length_b   1.000
_cell.length_c   1.000
_cell.angle_alpha   90.00
_cell.angle_beta   90.00
_cell.angle_gamma   90.00
#
_symmetry.space_group_name_H-M   'P 1'
#
loop_
_entity.id
_entity.type
_entity.pdbx_description
1 polymer ?
#
loop_
_entity_poly.entity_id
_entity_poly.type
_entity_poly.pdbx_seq_one_letter_code
_entity_poly.pdbx_strand_id
1 'polypeptide(L)'
;MRIDSVGKIISELRNYNPNGNNRYLSYWEAYALYKCSILSSIMKKKEDAKKFTEKAIEILESIKGKTTEDYALLGMLKNYQINFSGWLATIKLSNQAKSMAQKAIELDGDNLRAYLVLGINNYYTPEFYGGKSKCEEYFKKAISLPDSTSGNEFDPTWGREDAFYFLLAYYKGRKNVGDKELFEKLKLEALDKFPNDKRFNRFNY
;
A
#
# COMPACT_ATOMS: atom_id res chain seq x y z
N MET A 1 0.77 -1.13 17.76
CA MET A 1 2.21 -0.91 17.50
C MET A 1 2.58 0.50 17.98
N ARG A 2 3.64 0.66 18.79
CA ARG A 2 4.13 1.99 19.23
C ARG A 2 5.29 2.41 18.32
N ILE A 3 5.45 3.71 18.03
CA ILE A 3 6.51 4.23 17.16
C ILE A 3 7.90 3.79 17.65
N ASP A 4 8.15 3.82 18.96
CA ASP A 4 9.43 3.41 19.54
C ASP A 4 9.79 1.95 19.25
N SER A 5 8.78 1.07 19.19
CA SER A 5 8.98 -0.35 18.84
C SER A 5 9.43 -0.50 17.38
N VAL A 6 8.90 0.33 16.47
CA VAL A 6 9.29 0.32 15.05
C VAL A 6 10.67 0.95 14.87
N GLY A 7 11.00 1.98 15.65
CA GLY A 7 12.33 2.61 15.65
C GLY A 7 13.46 1.61 15.97
N LYS A 8 13.23 0.70 16.92
CA LYS A 8 14.17 -0.38 17.23
C LYS A 8 14.39 -1.33 16.04
N ILE A 9 13.30 -1.77 15.41
CA ILE A 9 13.35 -2.64 14.22
C ILE A 9 14.12 -1.95 13.08
N ILE A 10 13.84 -0.68 12.79
CA ILE A 10 14.58 0.08 11.76
C ILE A 10 16.08 0.14 12.08
N SER A 11 16.42 0.33 13.36
CA SER A 11 17.83 0.38 13.79
C SER A 11 18.52 -0.97 13.61
N GLU A 12 17.85 -2.07 13.97
CA GLU A 12 18.36 -3.43 13.76
C GLU A 12 18.55 -3.75 12.27
N LEU A 13 17.55 -3.46 11.43
CA LEU A 13 17.64 -3.66 9.97
C LEU A 13 18.84 -2.92 9.36
N ARG A 14 19.08 -1.67 9.79
CA ARG A 14 20.25 -0.88 9.37
C ARG A 14 21.57 -1.49 9.85
N ASN A 15 21.63 -1.94 11.10
CA ASN A 15 22.82 -2.56 11.66
C ASN A 15 23.21 -3.84 10.90
N TYR A 16 22.22 -4.60 10.41
CA TYR A 16 22.45 -5.77 9.56
C TYR A 16 22.66 -5.44 8.07
N ASN A 17 22.46 -4.18 7.66
CA ASN A 17 22.61 -3.74 6.27
C ASN A 17 23.44 -2.43 6.14
N PRO A 18 24.64 -2.34 6.74
CA PRO A 18 25.37 -1.07 6.88
C PRO A 18 25.73 -0.42 5.53
N ASN A 19 25.86 -1.23 4.47
CA ASN A 19 26.20 -0.78 3.12
C ASN A 19 24.99 -0.73 2.16
N GLY A 20 23.78 -1.08 2.63
CA GLY A 20 22.57 -1.09 1.78
C GLY A 20 22.54 -2.17 0.68
N ASN A 21 23.47 -3.14 0.72
CA ASN A 21 23.62 -4.16 -0.33
C ASN A 21 22.59 -5.29 -0.23
N ASN A 22 22.00 -5.51 0.94
CA ASN A 22 20.93 -6.50 1.09
C ASN A 22 19.59 -5.88 0.74
N ARG A 23 19.07 -6.23 -0.44
CA ARG A 23 17.80 -5.73 -0.97
C ARG A 23 16.62 -5.99 -0.02
N TYR A 24 16.51 -7.18 0.57
CA TYR A 24 15.40 -7.51 1.47
C TYR A 24 15.42 -6.65 2.73
N LEU A 25 16.59 -6.44 3.33
CA LEU A 25 16.72 -5.54 4.48
C LEU A 25 16.36 -4.09 4.10
N SER A 26 16.81 -3.61 2.94
CA SER A 26 16.42 -2.29 2.42
C SER A 26 14.90 -2.18 2.18
N TYR A 27 14.27 -3.21 1.60
CA TYR A 27 12.83 -3.26 1.37
C TYR A 27 12.06 -3.18 2.70
N TRP A 28 12.41 -4.03 3.66
CA TRP A 28 11.73 -4.08 4.94
C TRP A 28 11.99 -2.83 5.80
N GLU A 29 13.14 -2.19 5.66
CA GLU A 29 13.39 -0.88 6.27
C GLU A 29 12.44 0.18 5.69
N ALA A 30 12.33 0.26 4.36
CA ALA A 30 11.42 1.18 3.69
C ALA A 30 9.96 0.94 4.09
N TYR A 31 9.55 -0.33 4.20
CA TYR A 31 8.21 -0.69 4.66
C TYR A 31 7.97 -0.31 6.13
N ALA A 32 8.95 -0.52 7.01
CA ALA A 32 8.85 -0.10 8.41
C ALA A 32 8.73 1.44 8.53
N LEU A 33 9.50 2.19 7.74
CA LEU A 33 9.41 3.65 7.64
C LEU A 33 8.03 4.08 7.12
N TYR A 34 7.47 3.38 6.12
CA TYR A 34 6.09 3.63 5.67
C TYR A 34 5.07 3.47 6.81
N LYS A 35 5.19 2.42 7.63
CA LYS A 35 4.31 2.25 8.80
C LYS A 35 4.53 3.30 9.88
N CYS A 36 5.78 3.73 10.13
CA CYS A 36 6.05 4.90 10.98
C CYS A 36 5.35 6.14 10.44
N SER A 37 5.35 6.34 9.13
CA SER A 37 4.68 7.48 8.52
C SER A 37 3.17 7.48 8.77
N ILE A 38 2.50 6.33 8.59
CA ILE A 38 1.08 6.16 8.90
C ILE A 38 0.80 6.43 10.39
N LEU A 39 1.60 5.86 11.29
CA LEU A 39 1.43 6.09 12.73
C LEU A 39 1.61 7.56 13.11
N SER A 40 2.63 8.22 12.57
CA SER A 40 2.86 9.66 12.78
C SER A 40 1.68 10.49 12.29
N SER A 41 1.10 10.17 11.12
CA SER A 41 -0.12 10.84 10.63
C SER A 41 -1.31 10.66 11.57
N ILE A 42 -1.53 9.44 12.09
CA ILE A 42 -2.59 9.17 13.09
C ILE A 42 -2.35 9.99 14.37
N MET A 43 -1.10 10.13 14.79
CA MET A 43 -0.68 10.94 15.94
C MET A 43 -0.64 12.45 15.64
N LYS A 44 -1.12 12.89 14.47
CA LYS A 44 -1.11 14.29 14.01
C LYS A 44 0.29 14.92 13.91
N LYS A 45 1.34 14.09 13.77
CA LYS A 45 2.74 14.51 13.55
C LYS A 45 3.07 14.52 12.05
N LYS A 46 2.51 15.50 11.33
CA LYS A 46 2.58 15.56 9.86
C LYS A 46 4.01 15.65 9.32
N GLU A 47 4.88 16.42 9.97
CA GLU A 47 6.27 16.60 9.52
C GLU A 47 7.08 15.30 9.67
N ASP A 48 6.91 14.58 10.79
CA ASP A 48 7.54 13.27 10.98
C ASP A 48 7.04 12.27 9.94
N ALA A 49 5.74 12.27 9.65
CA ALA A 49 5.16 11.42 8.63
C ALA A 49 5.78 11.67 7.24
N LYS A 50 5.93 12.95 6.88
CA LYS A 50 6.59 13.35 5.63
C LYS A 50 8.04 12.84 5.57
N LYS A 51 8.84 13.09 6.61
CA LYS A 51 10.25 12.64 6.68
C LYS A 51 10.39 11.12 6.54
N PHE A 52 9.55 10.35 7.21
CA PHE A 52 9.55 8.90 7.08
C PHE A 52 9.20 8.44 5.66
N THR A 53 8.24 9.09 5.01
CA THR A 53 7.86 8.79 3.61
C THR A 53 9.02 9.07 2.66
N GLU A 54 9.64 10.25 2.78
CA GLU A 54 10.76 10.65 1.94
C GLU A 54 11.95 9.69 2.10
N LYS A 55 12.27 9.29 3.34
CA LYS A 55 13.36 8.35 3.58
C LYS A 55 13.08 6.96 3.02
N ALA A 56 11.85 6.47 3.14
CA ALA A 56 11.47 5.18 2.56
C ALA A 56 11.58 5.18 1.03
N ILE A 57 11.19 6.29 0.39
CA ILE A 57 11.32 6.47 -1.06
C ILE A 57 12.79 6.47 -1.47
N GLU A 58 13.65 7.22 -0.77
CA GLU A 58 15.10 7.29 -1.04
C GLU A 58 15.74 5.89 -1.01
N ILE A 59 15.42 5.09 0.02
CA ILE A 59 15.92 3.72 0.15
C ILE A 59 15.51 2.88 -1.06
N LEU A 60 14.23 2.86 -1.43
CA LEU A 60 13.77 2.07 -2.58
C LEU A 60 14.35 2.57 -3.90
N GLU A 61 14.45 3.88 -4.09
CA GLU A 61 15.06 4.48 -5.28
C GLU A 61 16.54 4.07 -5.44
N SER A 62 17.26 3.87 -4.34
CA SER A 62 18.66 3.40 -4.35
C SER A 62 18.86 1.93 -4.71
N ILE A 63 17.82 1.07 -4.57
CA ILE A 63 17.92 -0.37 -4.89
C ILE A 63 18.24 -0.55 -6.38
N LYS A 64 19.36 -1.24 -6.68
CA LYS A 64 19.69 -1.68 -8.04
C LYS A 64 18.96 -2.99 -8.34
N GLY A 65 18.55 -3.19 -9.60
CA GLY A 65 17.82 -4.41 -9.99
C GLY A 65 16.48 -4.57 -9.25
N LYS A 66 15.70 -3.48 -9.16
CA LYS A 66 14.37 -3.49 -8.53
C LYS A 66 13.50 -4.60 -9.10
N THR A 67 12.89 -5.35 -8.21
CA THR A 67 11.89 -6.38 -8.50
C THR A 67 10.48 -5.78 -8.59
N THR A 68 9.52 -6.62 -8.94
CA THR A 68 8.09 -6.28 -8.89
C THR A 68 7.68 -5.70 -7.52
N GLU A 69 8.16 -6.27 -6.42
CA GLU A 69 7.81 -5.83 -5.06
C GLU A 69 8.37 -4.46 -4.71
N ASP A 70 9.60 -4.15 -5.13
CA ASP A 70 10.19 -2.84 -4.87
C ASP A 70 9.44 -1.74 -5.62
N TYR A 71 9.03 -2.03 -6.86
CA TYR A 71 8.20 -1.12 -7.65
C TYR A 71 6.80 -0.95 -7.04
N ALA A 72 6.17 -2.03 -6.55
CA ALA A 72 4.89 -1.94 -5.88
C ALA A 72 4.96 -1.08 -4.61
N LEU A 73 5.95 -1.31 -3.73
CA LEU A 73 6.10 -0.50 -2.51
C LEU A 73 6.47 0.97 -2.82
N LEU A 74 7.31 1.20 -3.84
CA LEU A 74 7.61 2.57 -4.28
C LEU A 74 6.36 3.28 -4.80
N GLY A 75 5.52 2.59 -5.57
CA GLY A 75 4.23 3.11 -6.02
C GLY A 75 3.29 3.44 -4.87
N MET A 76 3.22 2.57 -3.86
CA MET A 76 2.46 2.82 -2.63
C MET A 76 2.92 4.09 -1.90
N LEU A 77 4.23 4.27 -1.77
CA LEU A 77 4.82 5.45 -1.13
C LEU A 77 4.57 6.73 -1.94
N LYS A 78 4.63 6.69 -3.27
CA LYS A 78 4.29 7.86 -4.11
C LYS A 78 2.82 8.24 -3.99
N ASN A 79 1.90 7.27 -3.93
CA ASN A 79 0.49 7.54 -3.59
C ASN A 79 0.40 8.21 -2.21
N TYR A 80 1.09 7.68 -1.20
CA TYR A 80 1.01 8.19 0.16
C TYR A 80 1.63 9.59 0.31
N GLN A 81 2.70 9.89 -0.43
CA GLN A 81 3.40 11.18 -0.45
C GLN A 81 2.49 12.36 -0.83
N ILE A 82 1.39 12.11 -1.56
CA ILE A 82 0.39 13.12 -1.92
C ILE A 82 -0.18 13.81 -0.67
N ASN A 83 -0.34 13.10 0.45
CA ASN A 83 -0.85 13.69 1.72
C ASN A 83 0.03 14.82 2.29
N PHE A 84 1.28 14.88 1.86
CA PHE A 84 2.28 15.85 2.32
C PHE A 84 2.68 16.85 1.22
N SER A 85 2.02 16.80 0.07
CA SER A 85 2.39 17.55 -1.13
C SER A 85 1.31 18.56 -1.50
N GLY A 86 1.70 19.61 -2.21
CA GLY A 86 0.76 20.57 -2.79
C GLY A 86 0.03 20.01 -4.01
N TRP A 87 -1.03 20.69 -4.44
CA TRP A 87 -1.84 20.28 -5.59
C TRP A 87 -1.00 20.11 -6.88
N LEU A 88 -0.02 20.99 -7.11
CA LEU A 88 0.88 20.94 -8.27
C LEU A 88 1.63 19.60 -8.37
N ALA A 89 2.06 19.06 -7.23
CA ALA A 89 2.79 17.80 -7.17
C ALA A 89 1.86 16.57 -7.20
N THR A 90 0.57 16.73 -6.90
CA THR A 90 -0.39 15.62 -6.78
C THR A 90 -0.53 14.85 -8.09
N ILE A 91 -0.69 15.55 -9.22
CA ILE A 91 -0.83 14.90 -10.54
C ILE A 91 0.44 14.12 -10.88
N LYS A 92 1.61 14.72 -10.67
CA LYS A 92 2.91 14.08 -10.93
C LYS A 92 3.09 12.84 -10.07
N LEU A 93 2.85 12.93 -8.77
CA LEU A 93 2.99 11.81 -7.83
C LEU A 93 1.99 10.69 -8.13
N SER A 94 0.75 11.03 -8.48
CA SER A 94 -0.26 10.07 -8.91
C SER A 94 0.18 9.29 -10.15
N ASN A 95 0.69 9.99 -11.17
CA ASN A 95 1.22 9.36 -12.38
C ASN A 95 2.46 8.50 -12.10
N GLN A 96 3.35 8.95 -11.20
CA GLN A 96 4.49 8.15 -10.77
C GLN A 96 4.05 6.88 -10.05
N ALA A 97 3.09 6.95 -9.12
CA ALA A 97 2.56 5.79 -8.43
C ALA A 97 1.97 4.76 -9.41
N LYS A 98 1.15 5.23 -10.36
CA LYS A 98 0.58 4.40 -11.42
C LYS A 98 1.67 3.76 -12.29
N SER A 99 2.69 4.52 -12.68
CA SER A 99 3.81 4.01 -13.49
C SER A 99 4.61 2.94 -12.76
N MET A 100 4.90 3.13 -11.46
CA MET A 100 5.61 2.12 -10.67
C MET A 100 4.79 0.84 -10.53
N ALA A 101 3.48 0.95 -10.27
CA ALA A 101 2.59 -0.21 -10.20
C ALA A 101 2.48 -0.94 -11.55
N GLN A 102 2.38 -0.21 -12.65
CA GLN A 102 2.35 -0.81 -13.98
C GLN A 102 3.65 -1.55 -14.29
N LYS A 103 4.80 -0.98 -13.93
CA LYS A 103 6.09 -1.65 -14.07
C LYS A 103 6.23 -2.89 -13.19
N ALA A 104 5.64 -2.88 -11.99
CA ALA A 104 5.58 -4.07 -11.15
C ALA A 104 4.79 -5.20 -11.82
N ILE A 105 3.63 -4.87 -12.42
CA ILE A 105 2.79 -5.82 -13.17
C ILE A 105 3.50 -6.34 -14.42
N GLU A 106 4.25 -5.49 -15.13
CA GLU A 106 5.05 -5.89 -16.30
C GLU A 106 6.13 -6.93 -15.94
N LEU A 107 6.73 -6.80 -14.74
CA LEU A 107 7.72 -7.75 -14.25
C LEU A 107 7.09 -9.04 -13.71
N ASP A 108 5.93 -8.93 -13.08
CA ASP A 108 5.17 -10.04 -12.52
C ASP A 108 3.68 -9.67 -12.45
N GLY A 109 2.89 -10.29 -13.33
CA GLY A 109 1.47 -10.04 -13.47
C GLY A 109 0.63 -10.54 -12.29
N ASP A 110 1.22 -11.29 -11.36
CA ASP A 110 0.55 -11.83 -10.18
C ASP A 110 0.91 -11.06 -8.89
N ASN A 111 1.58 -9.91 -9.00
CA ASN A 111 1.86 -9.07 -7.85
C ASN A 111 0.59 -8.38 -7.29
N LEU A 112 0.04 -8.93 -6.20
CA LEU A 112 -1.11 -8.38 -5.47
C LEU A 112 -0.97 -6.89 -5.14
N ARG A 113 0.20 -6.47 -4.66
CA ARG A 113 0.44 -5.10 -4.16
C ARG A 113 0.45 -4.09 -5.28
N ALA A 114 0.89 -4.48 -6.48
CA ALA A 114 0.82 -3.61 -7.64
C ALA A 114 -0.64 -3.26 -8.00
N TYR A 115 -1.54 -4.24 -7.98
CA TYR A 115 -2.98 -4.00 -8.17
C TYR A 115 -3.59 -3.20 -7.02
N LEU A 116 -3.16 -3.45 -5.77
CA LEU A 116 -3.56 -2.62 -4.64
C LEU A 116 -3.18 -1.15 -4.85
N VAL A 117 -1.96 -0.87 -5.33
CA VAL A 117 -1.49 0.51 -5.62
C VAL A 117 -2.33 1.16 -6.72
N LEU A 118 -2.63 0.45 -7.81
CA LEU A 118 -3.52 0.94 -8.86
C LEU A 118 -4.93 1.22 -8.33
N GLY A 119 -5.47 0.32 -7.51
CA GLY A 119 -6.77 0.48 -6.86
C GLY A 119 -6.82 1.72 -5.97
N ILE A 120 -5.84 1.91 -5.08
CA ILE A 120 -5.75 3.09 -4.20
C ILE A 120 -5.61 4.37 -5.02
N ASN A 121 -4.74 4.36 -6.03
CA ASN A 121 -4.53 5.52 -6.91
C ASN A 121 -5.85 5.91 -7.62
N ASN A 122 -6.54 4.94 -8.20
CA ASN A 122 -7.83 5.15 -8.86
C ASN A 122 -8.91 5.57 -7.85
N TYR A 123 -8.88 5.03 -6.63
CA TYR A 123 -9.82 5.37 -5.57
C TYR A 123 -9.71 6.83 -5.14
N TYR A 124 -8.51 7.37 -4.99
CA TYR A 124 -8.35 8.78 -4.58
C TYR A 124 -8.39 9.78 -5.75
N THR A 125 -8.30 9.30 -6.99
CA THR A 125 -8.47 10.15 -8.16
C THR A 125 -9.94 10.59 -8.28
N PRO A 126 -10.24 11.89 -8.50
CA PRO A 126 -11.59 12.35 -8.75
C PRO A 126 -12.20 11.73 -10.02
N GLU A 127 -13.52 11.55 -10.04
CA GLU A 127 -14.24 10.94 -11.17
C GLU A 127 -14.07 11.70 -12.49
N PHE A 128 -14.00 13.04 -12.45
CA PHE A 128 -13.74 13.87 -13.63
C PHE A 128 -12.42 13.51 -14.33
N TYR A 129 -11.44 12.97 -13.60
CA TYR A 129 -10.16 12.49 -14.14
C TYR A 129 -10.17 10.97 -14.42
N GLY A 130 -11.35 10.34 -14.46
CA GLY A 130 -11.51 8.90 -14.66
C GLY A 130 -11.22 8.05 -13.42
N GLY A 131 -11.10 8.67 -12.24
CA GLY A 131 -11.00 7.96 -10.97
C GLY A 131 -12.28 7.20 -10.61
N LYS A 132 -12.22 6.39 -9.56
CA LYS A 132 -13.31 5.52 -9.06
C LYS A 132 -13.85 4.46 -10.05
N SER A 133 -13.48 4.52 -11.33
CA SER A 133 -14.00 3.67 -12.40
C SER A 133 -13.47 2.23 -12.41
N LYS A 134 -12.26 2.00 -11.89
CA LYS A 134 -11.57 0.71 -11.89
C LYS A 134 -11.27 0.15 -10.50
N CYS A 135 -11.78 0.79 -9.45
CA CYS A 135 -11.54 0.38 -8.07
C CYS A 135 -11.93 -1.09 -7.83
N GLU A 136 -13.15 -1.46 -8.23
CA GLU A 136 -13.66 -2.82 -8.05
C GLU A 136 -12.80 -3.86 -8.77
N GLU A 137 -12.44 -3.59 -10.03
CA GLU A 137 -11.56 -4.46 -10.85
C GLU A 137 -10.21 -4.67 -10.17
N TYR A 138 -9.52 -3.58 -9.81
CA TYR A 138 -8.18 -3.67 -9.23
C TYR A 138 -8.17 -4.32 -7.85
N PHE A 139 -9.11 -3.99 -6.97
CA PHE A 139 -9.14 -4.59 -5.63
C PHE A 139 -9.57 -6.06 -5.68
N LYS A 140 -10.52 -6.45 -6.55
CA LYS A 140 -10.85 -7.88 -6.77
C LYS A 140 -9.66 -8.66 -7.32
N LYS A 141 -8.93 -8.10 -8.29
CA LYS A 141 -7.72 -8.74 -8.82
C LYS A 141 -6.67 -8.90 -7.73
N ALA A 142 -6.39 -7.87 -6.93
CA ALA A 142 -5.49 -7.98 -5.78
C ALA A 142 -5.93 -9.12 -4.82
N ILE A 143 -7.21 -9.17 -4.45
CA ILE A 143 -7.76 -10.21 -3.55
C ILE A 143 -7.64 -11.62 -4.14
N SER A 144 -7.66 -11.80 -5.46
CA SER A 144 -7.56 -13.12 -6.09
C SER A 144 -6.14 -13.67 -6.23
N LEU A 145 -5.11 -12.82 -6.14
CA LEU A 145 -3.72 -13.17 -6.36
C LEU A 145 -3.08 -13.77 -5.10
N PRO A 146 -1.95 -14.50 -5.17
CA PRO A 146 -1.25 -15.00 -3.98
C PRO A 146 -0.57 -13.88 -3.17
N ASP A 147 -0.23 -14.14 -1.90
CA ASP A 147 0.45 -13.14 -1.03
C ASP A 147 1.94 -12.96 -1.37
N SER A 148 2.58 -13.98 -1.94
CA SER A 148 3.95 -13.98 -2.46
C SER A 148 3.99 -14.81 -3.75
N THR A 149 4.86 -14.43 -4.69
CA THR A 149 5.00 -15.09 -5.99
C THR A 149 6.28 -15.93 -6.13
N SER A 150 7.29 -15.76 -5.25
CA SER A 150 8.58 -16.47 -5.36
C SER A 150 8.80 -17.58 -4.32
N GLY A 151 7.95 -17.67 -3.29
CA GLY A 151 8.09 -18.63 -2.19
C GLY A 151 9.26 -18.35 -1.24
N ASN A 152 9.98 -17.24 -1.44
CA ASN A 152 11.04 -16.80 -0.55
C ASN A 152 10.44 -16.33 0.79
N GLU A 153 10.99 -16.78 1.91
CA GLU A 153 10.49 -16.46 3.26
C GLU A 153 10.56 -14.96 3.60
N PHE A 154 11.44 -14.21 2.93
CA PHE A 154 11.62 -12.77 3.11
C PHE A 154 10.73 -11.95 2.19
N ASP A 155 9.97 -12.59 1.30
CA ASP A 155 9.02 -11.87 0.46
C ASP A 155 7.93 -11.22 1.31
N PRO A 156 7.50 -10.02 0.92
CA PRO A 156 6.35 -9.40 1.55
C PRO A 156 5.11 -10.28 1.43
N THR A 157 4.29 -10.28 2.50
CA THR A 157 2.98 -10.97 2.59
C THR A 157 1.85 -10.02 2.99
N TRP A 158 2.13 -8.72 3.09
CA TRP A 158 1.16 -7.68 3.46
C TRP A 158 0.25 -7.26 2.29
N GLY A 159 -0.90 -6.65 2.60
CA GLY A 159 -1.66 -5.80 1.67
C GLY A 159 -2.99 -6.39 1.20
N ARG A 160 -3.22 -7.70 1.36
CA ARG A 160 -4.52 -8.30 1.03
C ARG A 160 -5.64 -7.70 1.88
N GLU A 161 -5.40 -7.54 3.17
CA GLU A 161 -6.32 -6.91 4.11
C GLU A 161 -6.65 -5.46 3.70
N ASP A 162 -5.68 -4.74 3.14
CA ASP A 162 -5.89 -3.38 2.62
C ASP A 162 -6.78 -3.40 1.36
N ALA A 163 -6.62 -4.39 0.47
CA ALA A 163 -7.49 -4.55 -0.69
C ALA A 163 -8.95 -4.82 -0.30
N PHE A 164 -9.19 -5.68 0.71
CA PHE A 164 -10.52 -5.88 1.28
C PHE A 164 -11.08 -4.58 1.86
N TYR A 165 -10.28 -3.87 2.66
CA TYR A 165 -10.69 -2.61 3.28
C TYR A 165 -11.12 -1.56 2.24
N PHE A 166 -10.32 -1.35 1.19
CA PHE A 166 -10.65 -0.36 0.18
C PHE A 166 -11.82 -0.78 -0.71
N LEU A 167 -12.01 -2.07 -0.99
CA LEU A 167 -13.17 -2.53 -1.73
C LEU A 167 -14.48 -2.36 -0.94
N LEU A 168 -14.45 -2.65 0.37
CA LEU A 168 -15.57 -2.34 1.27
C LEU A 168 -15.86 -0.84 1.28
N ALA A 169 -14.82 0.00 1.42
CA ALA A 169 -14.96 1.46 1.39
C ALA A 169 -15.56 1.96 0.06
N TYR A 170 -15.18 1.33 -1.05
CA TYR A 170 -15.69 1.65 -2.37
C TYR A 170 -17.18 1.32 -2.51
N TYR A 171 -17.63 0.11 -2.17
CA TYR A 171 -19.06 -0.23 -2.23
C TYR A 171 -19.91 0.66 -1.32
N LYS A 172 -19.43 0.92 -0.09
CA LYS A 172 -20.09 1.83 0.84
C LYS A 172 -20.22 3.26 0.29
N GLY A 173 -19.20 3.73 -0.43
CA GLY A 173 -19.18 5.08 -0.99
C GLY A 173 -20.01 5.21 -2.27
N ARG A 174 -19.94 4.20 -3.16
CA ARG A 174 -20.60 4.19 -4.47
C ARG A 174 -22.13 4.09 -4.35
N LYS A 175 -22.63 3.22 -3.46
CA LYS A 175 -24.07 3.04 -3.18
C LYS A 175 -24.95 2.76 -4.40
N ASN A 176 -24.42 2.02 -5.37
CA ASN A 176 -25.24 1.49 -6.47
C ASN A 176 -26.18 0.38 -5.97
N VAL A 177 -27.19 0.07 -6.78
CA VAL A 177 -28.04 -1.11 -6.54
C VAL A 177 -27.17 -2.36 -6.47
N GLY A 178 -27.29 -3.16 -5.40
CA GLY A 178 -26.47 -4.35 -5.16
C GLY A 178 -25.21 -4.14 -4.32
N ASP A 179 -24.76 -2.90 -4.09
CA ASP A 179 -23.52 -2.64 -3.34
C ASP A 179 -23.61 -3.04 -1.87
N LYS A 180 -24.81 -2.99 -1.29
CA LYS A 180 -25.03 -3.41 0.10
C LYS A 180 -24.79 -4.91 0.24
N GLU A 181 -25.35 -5.71 -0.67
CA GLU A 181 -25.20 -7.16 -0.68
C GLU A 181 -23.74 -7.56 -0.94
N LEU A 182 -23.07 -6.89 -1.89
CA LEU A 182 -21.65 -7.08 -2.17
C LEU A 182 -20.79 -6.73 -0.94
N PHE A 183 -21.10 -5.63 -0.27
CA PHE A 183 -20.42 -5.21 0.94
C PHE A 183 -20.56 -6.23 2.07
N GLU A 184 -21.78 -6.67 2.40
CA GLU A 184 -22.00 -7.60 3.52
C GLU A 184 -21.31 -8.94 3.25
N LYS A 185 -21.40 -9.46 2.02
CA LYS A 185 -20.68 -10.68 1.62
C LYS A 185 -19.17 -10.51 1.79
N LEU A 186 -18.61 -9.42 1.28
CA LEU A 186 -17.17 -9.15 1.35
C LEU A 186 -16.70 -8.94 2.80
N LYS A 187 -17.53 -8.32 3.65
CA LYS A 187 -17.23 -8.09 5.05
C LYS A 187 -17.16 -9.40 5.83
N LEU A 188 -18.08 -10.33 5.57
CA LEU A 188 -18.03 -11.67 6.16
C LEU A 188 -16.74 -12.41 5.77
N GLU A 189 -16.37 -12.37 4.49
CA GLU A 189 -15.10 -12.96 4.02
C GLU A 189 -13.87 -12.29 4.68
N ALA A 190 -13.88 -10.97 4.83
CA ALA A 190 -12.80 -10.24 5.50
C ALA A 190 -12.68 -10.63 6.99
N LEU A 191 -13.80 -10.80 7.69
CA LEU A 191 -13.82 -11.20 9.10
C LEU A 191 -13.34 -12.64 9.30
N ASP A 192 -13.64 -13.54 8.35
CA ASP A 192 -13.15 -14.93 8.35
C ASP A 192 -11.64 -14.99 8.10
N LYS A 193 -11.14 -14.27 7.09
CA LYS A 193 -9.71 -14.27 6.72
C LYS A 193 -8.83 -13.47 7.68
N PHE A 194 -9.36 -12.40 8.27
CA PHE A 194 -8.61 -11.46 9.11
C PHE A 194 -9.31 -11.21 10.45
N PRO A 195 -9.53 -12.25 11.29
CA PRO A 195 -10.32 -12.13 12.52
C PRO A 195 -9.72 -11.15 13.53
N ASN A 196 -8.41 -10.91 13.46
CA ASN A 196 -7.69 -10.01 14.35
C ASN A 196 -7.63 -8.55 13.84
N ASP A 197 -8.03 -8.30 12.59
CA ASP A 197 -8.05 -6.94 12.05
C ASP A 197 -9.32 -6.20 12.50
N LYS A 198 -9.15 -5.36 13.52
CA LYS A 198 -10.24 -4.59 14.14
C LYS A 198 -10.90 -3.58 13.17
N ARG A 199 -10.31 -3.30 12.01
CA ARG A 199 -10.92 -2.42 11.00
C ARG A 199 -12.23 -3.01 10.50
N PHE A 200 -12.29 -4.31 10.25
CA PHE A 200 -13.49 -4.96 9.70
C PHE A 200 -14.65 -5.04 10.70
N ASN A 201 -14.34 -5.18 12.00
CA ASN A 201 -15.35 -5.14 13.07
C ASN A 201 -16.07 -3.78 13.18
N ARG A 202 -15.40 -2.70 12.80
CA ARG A 202 -15.92 -1.33 12.90
C ARG A 202 -16.52 -0.81 11.59
N PHE A 203 -16.40 -1.60 10.52
CA PHE A 203 -16.82 -1.19 9.17
C PHE A 203 -18.29 -1.53 8.95
N ASN A 204 -19.19 -0.56 9.15
CA ASN A 204 -20.64 -0.73 8.90
C ASN A 204 -21.03 -0.06 7.58
N TYR A 205 -22.04 -0.59 6.88
CA TYR A 205 -22.55 -0.02 5.63
C TYR A 205 -23.26 1.32 5.87
#